data_AF-A0A4Q0XP18-F1
#
_entry.id   AF-A0A4Q0XP18-F1
#
_cell.length_a   1.000
_cell.length_b   1.000
_cell.length_c   1.000
_cell.angle_alpha   90.00
_cell.angle_beta   90.00
_cell.angle_gamma   90.00
#
_symmetry.space_group_name_H-M   'P 1'
#
loop_
_entity.id
_entity.type
_entity.pdbx_description
1 polymer ?
#
loop_
_entity_poly.entity_id
_entity_poly.type
_entity_poly.pdbx_seq_one_letter_code
_entity_poly.pdbx_strand_id
1 'polypeptide(L)'
;MSKITTHDSWKNIFDNFKIVNEIKKNKYFDITADQIKSIDGKEARLMTKVDFRENLPNIMKQEGLSILAIKNGLYRIAKNDPFIDITKEIKTKIIELNPPSNVISLDPYNIKSESGALDIATITEMSKIVFNEKTNLAIRGRLRGTLDFNIENIPYNIDGVQIEVDGGYEGDTSINLVEAKIGFRNNINIRQLLYPELYWKQEIQNKKAIKSYIFYLQDDIYRFIPYIYDGVIGYADHENEKAFKFKEKSSDFSIYTIQINQNNVCLNTPFPQADKFDTIHSMFLLISEHPCMTKDELKLNFDIVDRQIDYYYNVLKWLKLCEEKNNCLILTSLGEHLLQLQFKDRVIEIAKIVFSEPIFNNVLHNREVKLQLFQRYNVNSESTKNRRLQTVNAWISYFKNILEK
;
A
#
# COMPACT_ATOMS: atom_id res chain seq x y z
N MET A 1 24.47 2.34 -22.67
CA MET A 1 23.17 2.11 -23.33
C MET A 1 22.09 2.39 -22.30
N SER A 2 21.12 3.26 -22.59
CA SER A 2 19.98 3.45 -21.66
C SER A 2 19.21 2.14 -21.55
N LYS A 3 18.93 1.70 -20.32
CA LYS A 3 18.16 0.50 -20.05
C LYS A 3 16.72 0.76 -20.55
N ILE A 4 16.23 -0.02 -21.51
CA ILE A 4 14.85 0.08 -22.04
C ILE A 4 13.88 -0.03 -20.85
N THR A 5 12.95 0.91 -20.72
CA THR A 5 11.99 0.88 -19.59
C THR A 5 10.92 -0.18 -19.80
N THR A 6 10.22 -0.60 -18.74
CA THR A 6 9.08 -1.53 -18.88
C THR A 6 8.00 -0.96 -19.79
N HIS A 7 7.80 0.36 -19.77
CA HIS A 7 6.86 1.04 -20.65
C HIS A 7 7.27 0.96 -22.12
N ASP A 8 8.55 1.20 -22.43
CA ASP A 8 9.06 1.12 -23.80
C ASP A 8 8.97 -0.32 -24.34
N SER A 9 9.28 -1.31 -23.51
CA SER A 9 9.16 -2.72 -23.90
C SER A 9 7.73 -3.13 -24.20
N TRP A 10 6.76 -2.70 -23.40
CA TRP A 10 5.35 -2.96 -23.69
C TRP A 10 4.88 -2.28 -24.97
N LYS A 11 5.40 -1.09 -25.31
CA LYS A 11 5.12 -0.46 -26.60
C LYS A 11 5.63 -1.32 -27.76
N ASN A 12 6.87 -1.79 -27.70
CA ASN A 12 7.46 -2.66 -28.72
C ASN A 12 6.66 -3.96 -28.90
N ILE A 13 6.21 -4.58 -27.79
CA ILE A 13 5.36 -5.78 -27.79
C ILE A 13 4.03 -5.49 -28.51
N PHE A 14 3.39 -4.38 -28.18
CA PHE A 14 2.11 -3.97 -28.80
C PHE A 14 2.24 -3.75 -30.31
N ASP A 15 3.30 -3.08 -30.74
CA ASP A 15 3.57 -2.79 -32.15
C ASP A 15 3.89 -4.08 -32.93
N ASN A 16 4.71 -4.97 -32.36
CA ASN A 16 5.13 -6.21 -33.02
C ASN A 16 3.95 -7.17 -33.27
N PHE A 17 3.10 -7.38 -32.26
CA PHE A 17 1.96 -8.29 -32.35
C PHE A 17 0.65 -7.61 -32.78
N LYS A 18 0.68 -6.30 -33.08
CA LYS A 18 -0.49 -5.49 -33.45
C LYS A 18 -1.67 -5.66 -32.48
N ILE A 19 -1.37 -5.71 -31.18
CA ILE A 19 -2.29 -6.16 -30.11
C ILE A 19 -3.60 -5.38 -30.12
N VAL A 20 -3.56 -4.05 -30.31
CA VAL A 20 -4.75 -3.19 -30.35
C VAL A 20 -5.73 -3.62 -31.45
N ASN A 21 -5.24 -4.01 -32.62
CA ASN A 21 -6.08 -4.43 -33.74
C ASN A 21 -6.71 -5.80 -33.48
N GLU A 22 -5.95 -6.72 -32.90
CA GLU A 22 -6.46 -8.04 -32.52
C GLU A 22 -7.55 -7.93 -31.44
N ILE A 23 -7.36 -7.07 -30.44
CA ILE A 23 -8.37 -6.83 -29.40
C ILE A 23 -9.65 -6.21 -29.99
N LYS A 24 -9.54 -5.28 -30.93
CA LYS A 24 -10.72 -4.71 -31.61
C LYS A 24 -11.54 -5.76 -32.36
N LYS A 25 -10.89 -6.80 -32.88
CA LYS A 25 -11.53 -7.90 -33.63
C LYS A 25 -12.08 -9.00 -32.71
N ASN A 26 -11.29 -9.40 -31.70
CA ASN A 26 -11.51 -10.61 -30.91
C ASN A 26 -11.87 -10.34 -29.44
N LYS A 27 -12.02 -9.06 -29.04
CA LYS A 27 -12.27 -8.56 -27.67
C LYS A 27 -11.10 -8.68 -26.68
N TYR A 28 -10.19 -9.62 -26.88
CA TYR A 28 -8.97 -9.80 -26.07
C TYR A 28 -7.82 -10.37 -26.93
N PHE A 29 -6.61 -10.35 -26.37
CA PHE A 29 -5.42 -10.95 -26.95
C PHE A 29 -4.67 -11.74 -25.87
N ASP A 30 -4.42 -13.02 -26.12
CA ASP A 30 -3.64 -13.86 -25.22
C ASP A 30 -2.17 -13.86 -25.66
N ILE A 31 -1.28 -13.54 -24.72
CA ILE A 31 0.16 -13.44 -24.94
C ILE A 31 0.93 -14.38 -24.02
N THR A 32 1.91 -15.09 -24.57
CA THR A 32 2.77 -16.01 -23.82
C THR A 32 3.98 -15.30 -23.21
N ALA A 33 4.54 -15.88 -22.15
CA ALA A 33 5.80 -15.44 -21.58
C ALA A 33 6.94 -15.45 -22.60
N ASP A 34 6.95 -16.43 -23.51
CA ASP A 34 7.95 -16.51 -24.59
C ASP A 34 7.79 -15.37 -25.60
N GLN A 35 6.56 -15.00 -25.96
CA GLN A 35 6.30 -13.83 -26.81
C GLN A 35 6.72 -12.52 -26.15
N ILE A 36 6.52 -12.37 -24.83
CA ILE A 36 7.01 -11.20 -24.09
C ILE A 36 8.54 -11.16 -24.11
N LYS A 37 9.17 -12.30 -23.82
CA LYS A 37 10.63 -12.44 -23.76
C LYS A 37 11.29 -12.26 -25.12
N SER A 38 10.65 -12.65 -26.22
CA SER A 38 11.23 -12.59 -27.56
C SER A 38 11.50 -11.17 -28.08
N ILE A 39 10.86 -10.15 -27.51
CA ILE A 39 11.01 -8.76 -27.97
C ILE A 39 12.28 -8.12 -27.41
N ASP A 40 12.39 -8.04 -26.07
CA ASP A 40 13.49 -7.31 -25.40
C ASP A 40 14.25 -8.18 -24.37
N GLY A 41 14.00 -9.50 -24.33
CA GLY A 41 14.66 -10.42 -23.39
C GLY A 41 14.20 -10.30 -21.93
N LYS A 42 13.20 -9.46 -21.64
CA LYS A 42 12.69 -9.24 -20.28
C LYS A 42 11.90 -10.42 -19.75
N GLU A 43 12.05 -10.65 -18.45
CA GLU A 43 11.35 -11.72 -17.75
C GLU A 43 9.85 -11.38 -17.62
N ALA A 44 9.00 -12.31 -18.08
CA ALA A 44 7.58 -12.06 -18.22
C ALA A 44 6.86 -11.81 -16.89
N ARG A 45 7.25 -12.50 -15.81
CA ARG A 45 6.67 -12.28 -14.48
C ARG A 45 6.93 -10.86 -13.97
N LEU A 46 8.13 -10.30 -14.18
CA LEU A 46 8.41 -8.90 -13.86
C LEU A 46 7.61 -7.93 -14.74
N MET A 47 7.44 -8.25 -16.03
CA MET A 47 6.68 -7.43 -16.97
C MET A 47 5.17 -7.40 -16.70
N THR A 48 4.64 -8.44 -16.04
CA THR A 48 3.21 -8.67 -15.81
C THR A 48 2.79 -8.55 -14.34
N LYS A 49 3.73 -8.19 -13.44
CA LYS A 49 3.43 -7.90 -12.03
C LYS A 49 2.71 -6.55 -11.91
N VAL A 50 1.42 -6.54 -12.19
CA VAL A 50 0.55 -5.36 -12.12
C VAL A 50 -0.43 -5.49 -10.95
N ASP A 51 0.10 -5.34 -9.74
CA ASP A 51 -0.70 -5.43 -8.50
C ASP A 51 -1.53 -4.17 -8.23
N PHE A 52 -1.14 -3.03 -8.81
CA PHE A 52 -1.80 -1.73 -8.68
C PHE A 52 -1.94 -1.05 -10.04
N ARG A 53 -2.97 -0.22 -10.19
CA ARG A 53 -3.30 0.51 -11.43
C ARG A 53 -2.15 1.39 -11.90
N GLU A 54 -1.40 1.96 -10.97
CA GLU A 54 -0.24 2.82 -11.18
C GLU A 54 0.89 2.09 -11.91
N ASN A 55 1.01 0.78 -11.71
CA ASN A 55 2.03 -0.07 -12.34
C ASN A 55 1.65 -0.54 -13.76
N LEU A 56 0.42 -0.25 -14.21
CA LEU A 56 -0.03 -0.63 -15.53
C LEU A 56 0.82 0.10 -16.61
N PRO A 57 1.27 -0.60 -17.67
CA PRO A 57 2.03 0.01 -18.76
C PRO A 57 1.28 1.17 -19.43
N ASN A 58 1.99 2.23 -19.81
CA ASN A 58 1.37 3.43 -20.40
C ASN A 58 0.51 3.13 -21.64
N ILE A 59 0.96 2.22 -22.51
CA ILE A 59 0.19 1.83 -23.71
C ILE A 59 -1.14 1.16 -23.33
N MET A 60 -1.16 0.34 -22.27
CA MET A 60 -2.39 -0.28 -21.77
C MET A 60 -3.31 0.77 -21.14
N LYS A 61 -2.77 1.70 -20.34
CA LYS A 61 -3.54 2.84 -19.78
C LYS A 61 -4.19 3.68 -20.88
N GLN A 62 -3.45 4.00 -21.94
CA GLN A 62 -3.93 4.81 -23.07
C GLN A 62 -5.07 4.13 -23.83
N GLU A 63 -5.00 2.81 -23.99
CA GLU A 63 -5.99 2.02 -24.73
C GLU A 63 -7.15 1.51 -23.84
N GLY A 64 -7.12 1.79 -22.53
CA GLY A 64 -8.11 1.29 -21.57
C GLY A 64 -8.07 -0.23 -21.43
N LEU A 65 -6.87 -0.81 -21.45
CA LEU A 65 -6.63 -2.24 -21.37
C LEU A 65 -6.03 -2.65 -20.04
N SER A 66 -6.23 -3.89 -19.65
CA SER A 66 -5.54 -4.53 -18.53
C SER A 66 -4.89 -5.84 -18.96
N ILE A 67 -4.15 -6.47 -18.04
CA ILE A 67 -3.51 -7.77 -18.25
C ILE A 67 -3.69 -8.64 -17.00
N LEU A 68 -4.15 -9.88 -17.17
CA LEU A 68 -4.26 -10.88 -16.10
C LEU A 68 -3.67 -12.21 -16.55
N ALA A 69 -3.02 -12.93 -15.64
CA ALA A 69 -2.56 -14.29 -15.89
C ALA A 69 -3.76 -15.24 -15.95
N ILE A 70 -3.84 -16.03 -17.02
CA ILE A 70 -4.86 -17.09 -17.19
C ILE A 70 -4.26 -18.49 -17.01
N LYS A 71 -2.97 -18.67 -17.30
CA LYS A 71 -2.23 -19.89 -17.03
C LYS A 71 -0.77 -19.52 -16.74
N ASN A 72 0.00 -20.44 -16.14
CA ASN A 72 1.43 -20.20 -15.97
C ASN A 72 2.10 -19.89 -17.32
N GLY A 73 2.63 -18.67 -17.45
CA GLY A 73 3.24 -18.19 -18.68
C GLY A 73 2.27 -17.76 -19.78
N LEU A 74 0.97 -17.61 -19.49
CA LEU A 74 -0.03 -17.12 -20.45
C LEU A 74 -0.90 -16.04 -19.80
N TYR A 75 -1.03 -14.91 -20.49
CA TYR A 75 -1.69 -13.72 -19.99
C TYR A 75 -2.73 -13.24 -21.00
N ARG A 76 -3.88 -12.78 -20.50
CA ARG A 76 -4.94 -12.18 -21.33
C ARG A 76 -4.88 -10.67 -21.20
N ILE A 77 -4.76 -9.99 -22.33
CA ILE A 77 -4.89 -8.53 -22.45
C ILE A 77 -6.28 -8.23 -22.98
N ALA A 78 -7.05 -7.42 -22.26
CA ALA A 78 -8.43 -7.12 -22.62
C ALA A 78 -8.85 -5.71 -22.18
N LYS A 79 -9.96 -5.23 -22.74
CA LYS A 79 -10.54 -3.93 -22.41
C LYS A 79 -11.44 -4.05 -21.17
N ASN A 80 -10.89 -3.77 -20.00
CA ASN A 80 -11.56 -3.72 -18.70
C ASN A 80 -10.66 -3.05 -17.64
N ASP A 81 -11.21 -2.81 -16.45
CA ASP A 81 -10.46 -2.38 -15.26
C ASP A 81 -10.56 -3.45 -14.14
N PRO A 82 -9.50 -4.23 -13.87
CA PRO A 82 -9.49 -5.23 -12.81
C PRO A 82 -9.13 -4.63 -11.43
N PHE A 83 -9.00 -3.31 -11.30
CA PHE A 83 -8.64 -2.65 -10.05
C PHE A 83 -9.89 -2.15 -9.32
N ILE A 84 -10.01 -2.51 -8.05
CA ILE A 84 -11.08 -2.08 -7.15
C ILE A 84 -10.63 -0.82 -6.44
N ASP A 85 -11.42 0.25 -6.52
CA ASP A 85 -11.11 1.51 -5.85
C ASP A 85 -11.34 1.45 -4.34
N ILE A 86 -10.43 2.06 -3.59
CA ILE A 86 -10.44 2.14 -2.13
C ILE A 86 -10.40 3.60 -1.71
N THR A 87 -11.33 4.00 -0.84
CA THR A 87 -11.37 5.33 -0.25
C THR A 87 -10.50 5.43 1.01
N LYS A 88 -9.75 6.54 1.14
CA LYS A 88 -8.88 6.78 2.31
C LYS A 88 -9.68 7.19 3.56
N GLU A 89 -10.77 7.90 3.35
CA GLU A 89 -11.66 8.36 4.42
C GLU A 89 -12.44 7.18 5.01
N ILE A 90 -12.54 7.15 6.34
CA ILE A 90 -13.33 6.17 7.07
C ILE A 90 -14.64 6.84 7.43
N LYS A 91 -15.74 6.37 6.84
CA LYS A 91 -17.06 6.97 7.08
C LYS A 91 -17.80 6.33 8.26
N THR A 92 -17.41 5.12 8.60
CA THR A 92 -18.03 4.37 9.69
C THR A 92 -17.43 4.73 11.04
N LYS A 93 -18.15 4.41 12.11
CA LYS A 93 -17.67 4.64 13.47
C LYS A 93 -16.46 3.76 13.75
N ILE A 94 -15.36 4.38 14.18
CA ILE A 94 -14.20 3.66 14.69
C ILE A 94 -14.53 3.06 16.06
N ILE A 95 -14.35 1.75 16.18
CA ILE A 95 -14.57 0.97 17.41
C ILE A 95 -13.26 0.95 18.21
N GLU A 96 -13.32 1.44 19.44
CA GLU A 96 -12.16 1.41 20.33
C GLU A 96 -12.09 0.12 21.14
N LEU A 97 -10.96 -0.57 21.05
CA LEU A 97 -10.68 -1.80 21.79
C LEU A 97 -9.52 -1.60 22.77
N ASN A 98 -9.40 -2.49 23.75
CA ASN A 98 -8.19 -2.55 24.55
C ASN A 98 -7.11 -3.35 23.79
N PRO A 99 -5.83 -2.95 23.89
CA PRO A 99 -4.73 -3.76 23.39
C PRO A 99 -4.71 -5.12 24.08
N PRO A 100 -4.23 -6.19 23.42
CA PRO A 100 -4.04 -7.48 24.07
C PRO A 100 -3.02 -7.33 25.21
N SER A 101 -3.37 -7.82 26.41
CA SER A 101 -2.53 -7.70 27.62
C SER A 101 -1.71 -8.96 27.93
N ASN A 102 -2.02 -10.07 27.28
CA ASN A 102 -1.45 -11.40 27.53
C ASN A 102 -0.59 -11.91 26.36
N VAL A 103 -0.13 -11.01 25.48
CA VAL A 103 0.70 -11.35 24.32
C VAL A 103 1.98 -10.51 24.37
N ILE A 104 3.12 -11.20 24.36
CA ILE A 104 4.47 -10.59 24.36
C ILE A 104 5.20 -10.80 23.04
N SER A 105 4.76 -11.77 22.24
CA SER A 105 5.39 -12.13 20.95
C SER A 105 5.01 -11.17 19.83
N LEU A 106 3.99 -10.34 20.03
CA LEU A 106 3.52 -9.33 19.10
C LEU A 106 3.34 -8.02 19.86
N ASP A 107 3.92 -6.95 19.33
CA ASP A 107 3.73 -5.61 19.86
C ASP A 107 2.52 -4.96 19.16
N PRO A 108 1.36 -4.80 19.84
CA PRO A 108 0.14 -4.27 19.23
C PRO A 108 0.27 -2.81 18.77
N TYR A 109 1.31 -2.11 19.22
CA TYR A 109 1.58 -0.72 18.84
C TYR A 109 2.56 -0.59 17.67
N ASN A 110 3.29 -1.68 17.37
CA ASN A 110 4.39 -1.71 16.41
C ASN A 110 4.24 -2.89 15.47
N ILE A 111 3.13 -2.88 14.72
CA ILE A 111 2.84 -3.91 13.74
C ILE A 111 3.56 -3.60 12.44
N LYS A 112 4.39 -4.55 12.02
CA LYS A 112 5.34 -4.39 10.91
C LYS A 112 5.08 -5.33 9.74
N SER A 113 4.18 -6.30 9.92
CA SER A 113 3.82 -7.27 8.89
C SER A 113 2.30 -7.44 8.79
N GLU A 114 1.83 -7.73 7.58
CA GLU A 114 0.42 -8.02 7.28
C GLU A 114 -0.07 -9.20 8.13
N SER A 115 0.78 -10.21 8.30
CA SER A 115 0.50 -11.35 9.17
C SER A 115 0.33 -10.95 10.63
N GLY A 116 1.23 -10.11 11.17
CA GLY A 116 1.12 -9.63 12.55
C GLY A 116 -0.14 -8.79 12.78
N ALA A 117 -0.56 -8.00 11.78
CA ALA A 117 -1.79 -7.22 11.85
C ALA A 117 -3.04 -8.11 11.93
N LEU A 118 -3.07 -9.16 11.11
CA LEU A 118 -4.13 -10.18 11.13
C LEU A 118 -4.14 -10.98 12.44
N ASP A 119 -2.96 -11.32 12.97
CA ASP A 119 -2.84 -12.04 14.24
C ASP A 119 -3.40 -11.19 15.40
N ILE A 120 -3.06 -9.89 15.46
CA ILE A 120 -3.66 -8.96 16.44
C ILE A 120 -5.17 -8.86 16.29
N ALA A 121 -5.68 -8.74 15.06
CA ALA A 121 -7.12 -8.70 14.83
C ALA A 121 -7.84 -9.99 15.28
N THR A 122 -7.13 -11.12 15.27
CA THR A 122 -7.63 -12.43 15.69
C THR A 122 -7.54 -12.64 17.21
N ILE A 123 -6.44 -12.19 17.83
CA ILE A 123 -6.23 -12.25 19.28
C ILE A 123 -7.23 -11.34 20.00
N THR A 124 -7.60 -10.23 19.37
CA THR A 124 -8.59 -9.28 19.87
C THR A 124 -9.99 -9.62 19.33
N GLU A 125 -11.01 -8.88 19.75
CA GLU A 125 -12.38 -9.12 19.29
C GLU A 125 -12.67 -8.60 17.88
N MET A 126 -11.69 -8.02 17.15
CA MET A 126 -11.92 -7.43 15.83
C MET A 126 -12.50 -8.46 14.85
N SER A 127 -11.86 -9.62 14.67
CA SER A 127 -12.31 -10.67 13.75
C SER A 127 -13.73 -11.15 14.10
N LYS A 128 -13.99 -11.40 15.38
CA LYS A 128 -15.32 -11.81 15.89
C LYS A 128 -16.41 -10.78 15.58
N ILE A 129 -16.10 -9.48 15.73
CA ILE A 129 -17.04 -8.40 15.42
C ILE A 129 -17.28 -8.29 13.90
N VAL A 130 -16.23 -8.41 13.10
CA VAL A 130 -16.30 -8.30 11.63
C VAL A 130 -17.07 -9.46 11.01
N PHE A 131 -16.77 -10.68 11.43
CA PHE A 131 -17.34 -11.90 10.86
C PHE A 131 -18.68 -12.27 11.48
N ASN A 132 -19.04 -11.62 12.60
CA ASN A 132 -20.26 -11.86 13.38
C ASN A 132 -20.38 -13.30 13.91
N GLU A 133 -19.25 -13.98 14.10
CA GLU A 133 -19.14 -15.29 14.73
C GLU A 133 -17.72 -15.52 15.23
N LYS A 134 -17.51 -16.53 16.08
CA LYS A 134 -16.15 -16.98 16.42
C LYS A 134 -15.60 -17.76 15.23
N THR A 135 -14.35 -17.52 14.89
CA THR A 135 -13.69 -18.16 13.75
C THR A 135 -12.31 -18.65 14.12
N ASN A 136 -11.85 -19.73 13.48
CA ASN A 136 -10.48 -20.22 13.56
C ASN A 136 -9.73 -19.93 12.26
N LEU A 137 -8.45 -19.59 12.34
CA LEU A 137 -7.60 -19.53 11.15
C LEU A 137 -7.46 -20.94 10.56
N ALA A 138 -8.04 -21.16 9.39
CA ALA A 138 -8.11 -22.48 8.74
C ALA A 138 -7.41 -22.50 7.37
N ILE A 139 -7.29 -21.34 6.72
CA ILE A 139 -6.75 -21.21 5.37
C ILE A 139 -5.66 -20.15 5.38
N ARG A 140 -4.48 -20.48 4.84
CA ARG A 140 -3.37 -19.51 4.65
C ARG A 140 -2.38 -20.04 3.61
N GLY A 141 -1.71 -19.12 2.93
CA GLY A 141 -0.58 -19.42 2.06
C GLY A 141 -0.97 -19.55 0.60
N ARG A 142 -0.18 -20.33 -0.14
CA ARG A 142 -0.27 -20.41 -1.61
C ARG A 142 -0.78 -21.75 -2.05
N LEU A 143 -1.69 -21.72 -3.01
CA LEU A 143 -2.21 -22.90 -3.69
C LEU A 143 -2.32 -22.63 -5.20
N ARG A 144 -2.67 -23.66 -5.96
CA ARG A 144 -2.99 -23.54 -7.38
C ARG A 144 -4.36 -24.12 -7.60
N GLY A 145 -5.17 -23.41 -8.38
CA GLY A 145 -6.54 -23.81 -8.66
C GLY A 145 -6.92 -23.49 -10.09
N THR A 146 -8.08 -24.00 -10.48
CA THR A 146 -8.77 -23.63 -11.70
C THR A 146 -10.03 -22.88 -11.34
N LEU A 147 -10.36 -21.81 -12.06
CA LEU A 147 -11.58 -21.05 -11.82
C LEU A 147 -12.00 -20.32 -13.10
N ASP A 148 -13.30 -20.13 -13.24
CA ASP A 148 -13.88 -19.44 -14.38
C ASP A 148 -14.69 -18.24 -13.91
N PHE A 149 -14.50 -17.09 -14.56
CA PHE A 149 -15.26 -15.88 -14.27
C PHE A 149 -15.26 -14.93 -15.46
N ASN A 150 -16.03 -13.85 -15.36
CA ASN A 150 -16.03 -12.76 -16.31
C ASN A 150 -15.61 -11.46 -15.61
N ILE A 151 -14.87 -10.62 -16.32
CA ILE A 151 -14.82 -9.19 -15.98
C ILE A 151 -15.53 -8.47 -17.11
N GLU A 152 -16.61 -7.78 -16.77
CA GLU A 152 -17.55 -7.26 -17.75
C GLU A 152 -18.01 -8.37 -18.72
N ASN A 153 -17.63 -8.28 -20.00
CA ASN A 153 -17.99 -9.25 -21.04
C ASN A 153 -16.79 -10.09 -21.51
N ILE A 154 -15.68 -10.09 -20.76
CA ILE A 154 -14.46 -10.83 -21.10
C ILE A 154 -14.38 -12.07 -20.21
N PRO A 155 -14.37 -13.28 -20.80
CA PRO A 155 -14.19 -14.51 -20.04
C PRO A 155 -12.75 -14.65 -19.57
N TYR A 156 -12.56 -15.28 -18.41
CA TYR A 156 -11.27 -15.67 -17.87
C TYR A 156 -11.37 -17.12 -17.39
N ASN A 157 -10.67 -18.00 -18.10
CA ASN A 157 -10.56 -19.41 -17.77
C ASN A 157 -9.19 -19.66 -17.15
N ILE A 158 -9.14 -19.65 -15.82
CA ILE A 158 -7.90 -19.73 -15.07
C ILE A 158 -7.52 -21.20 -14.89
N ASP A 159 -6.29 -21.54 -15.29
CA ASP A 159 -5.73 -22.89 -15.18
C ASP A 159 -4.36 -22.86 -14.49
N GLY A 160 -4.31 -23.31 -13.24
CA GLY A 160 -3.07 -23.53 -12.51
C GLY A 160 -2.31 -22.27 -12.13
N VAL A 161 -2.97 -21.11 -12.14
CA VAL A 161 -2.43 -19.85 -11.62
C VAL A 161 -2.34 -19.95 -10.09
N GLN A 162 -1.29 -19.33 -9.53
CA GLN A 162 -1.09 -19.27 -8.09
C GLN A 162 -2.15 -18.37 -7.43
N ILE A 163 -2.84 -18.92 -6.44
CA ILE A 163 -3.79 -18.24 -5.56
C ILE A 163 -3.11 -18.09 -4.20
N GLU A 164 -3.19 -16.90 -3.61
CA GLU A 164 -2.59 -16.58 -2.31
C GLU A 164 -3.70 -16.11 -1.38
N VAL A 165 -3.65 -16.55 -0.11
CA VAL A 165 -4.60 -16.15 0.94
C VAL A 165 -3.80 -15.75 2.17
N ASP A 166 -3.89 -14.49 2.58
CA ASP A 166 -3.16 -13.98 3.74
C ASP A 166 -3.73 -14.51 5.06
N GLY A 167 -5.05 -14.64 5.13
CA GLY A 167 -5.76 -15.34 6.21
C GLY A 167 -7.21 -15.66 5.85
N GLY A 168 -7.61 -16.92 6.00
CA GLY A 168 -8.98 -17.37 5.85
C GLY A 168 -9.48 -18.01 7.14
N TYR A 169 -10.57 -17.46 7.65
CA TYR A 169 -11.10 -17.73 8.99
C TYR A 169 -12.43 -18.47 8.89
N GLU A 170 -12.46 -19.71 9.36
CA GLU A 170 -13.63 -20.57 9.31
C GLU A 170 -14.40 -20.50 10.63
N GLY A 171 -15.68 -20.12 10.53
CA GLY A 171 -16.67 -20.19 11.61
C GLY A 171 -17.67 -21.33 11.39
N ASP A 172 -18.76 -21.29 12.15
CA ASP A 172 -19.84 -22.27 12.05
C ASP A 172 -20.60 -22.12 10.73
N THR A 173 -20.82 -20.87 10.28
CA THR A 173 -21.68 -20.57 9.12
C THR A 173 -20.94 -20.02 7.90
N SER A 174 -19.72 -19.48 8.10
CA SER A 174 -18.96 -18.83 7.02
C SER A 174 -17.47 -19.13 7.04
N ILE A 175 -16.84 -18.94 5.89
CA ILE A 175 -15.39 -18.82 5.72
C ILE A 175 -15.12 -17.39 5.24
N ASN A 176 -14.29 -16.68 6.00
CA ASN A 176 -13.99 -15.26 5.79
C ASN A 176 -12.55 -15.13 5.32
N LEU A 177 -12.37 -14.86 4.02
CA LEU A 177 -11.08 -14.66 3.38
C LEU A 177 -10.67 -13.19 3.54
N VAL A 178 -9.42 -12.96 3.91
CA VAL A 178 -8.91 -11.61 4.16
C VAL A 178 -7.61 -11.42 3.38
N GLU A 179 -7.59 -10.38 2.56
CA GLU A 179 -6.38 -9.86 1.91
C GLU A 179 -5.87 -8.67 2.73
N ALA A 180 -4.66 -8.76 3.26
CA ALA A 180 -4.12 -7.80 4.21
C ALA A 180 -3.09 -6.88 3.55
N LYS A 181 -3.09 -5.61 3.94
CA LYS A 181 -2.14 -4.61 3.46
C LYS A 181 -1.71 -3.68 4.59
N ILE A 182 -0.42 -3.34 4.63
CA ILE A 182 0.11 -2.28 5.50
C ILE A 182 0.14 -0.95 4.77
N GLY A 183 -0.41 0.06 5.44
CA GLY A 183 -0.59 1.40 4.92
C GLY A 183 -1.69 1.47 3.86
N PHE A 184 -2.17 2.68 3.62
CA PHE A 184 -3.23 2.90 2.64
C PHE A 184 -2.76 2.63 1.20
N ARG A 185 -3.64 2.01 0.39
CA ARG A 185 -3.55 1.96 -1.08
C ARG A 185 -4.92 2.38 -1.62
N ASN A 186 -4.91 3.12 -2.73
CA ASN A 186 -6.13 3.64 -3.36
C ASN A 186 -6.81 2.61 -4.27
N ASN A 187 -6.16 1.49 -4.57
CA ASN A 187 -6.74 0.40 -5.33
C ASN A 187 -6.13 -0.95 -4.96
N ILE A 188 -6.82 -2.02 -5.32
CA ILE A 188 -6.36 -3.40 -5.20
C ILE A 188 -6.77 -4.20 -6.43
N ASN A 189 -5.90 -5.09 -6.90
CA ASN A 189 -6.23 -5.96 -8.03
C ASN A 189 -7.26 -7.04 -7.61
N ILE A 190 -8.34 -7.18 -8.37
CA ILE A 190 -9.44 -8.13 -8.14
C ILE A 190 -8.96 -9.57 -7.95
N ARG A 191 -7.83 -9.96 -8.55
CA ARG A 191 -7.22 -11.30 -8.40
C ARG A 191 -6.92 -11.66 -6.95
N GLN A 192 -6.53 -10.68 -6.12
CA GLN A 192 -6.19 -10.90 -4.72
C GLN A 192 -7.43 -11.26 -3.88
N LEU A 193 -8.64 -10.98 -4.38
CA LEU A 193 -9.90 -11.20 -3.66
C LEU A 193 -10.75 -12.28 -4.33
N LEU A 194 -11.01 -12.12 -5.63
CA LEU A 194 -11.92 -12.97 -6.39
C LEU A 194 -11.38 -14.38 -6.60
N TYR A 195 -10.07 -14.55 -6.80
CA TYR A 195 -9.51 -15.88 -7.08
C TYR A 195 -9.62 -16.80 -5.85
N PRO A 196 -9.20 -16.37 -4.63
CA PRO A 196 -9.50 -17.11 -3.41
C PRO A 196 -10.99 -17.41 -3.22
N GLU A 197 -11.85 -16.41 -3.44
CA GLU A 197 -13.28 -16.55 -3.23
C GLU A 197 -13.91 -17.62 -4.12
N LEU A 198 -13.66 -17.57 -5.43
CA LEU A 198 -14.20 -18.54 -6.38
C LEU A 198 -13.64 -19.94 -6.16
N TYR A 199 -12.33 -20.03 -5.90
CA TYR A 199 -11.68 -21.31 -5.61
C TYR A 199 -12.34 -21.98 -4.40
N TRP A 200 -12.45 -21.29 -3.27
CA TRP A 200 -13.04 -21.89 -2.07
C TRP A 200 -14.53 -22.18 -2.22
N LYS A 201 -15.30 -21.33 -2.92
CA LYS A 201 -16.71 -21.64 -3.25
C LYS A 201 -16.85 -22.98 -3.97
N GLN A 202 -15.96 -23.26 -4.92
CA GLN A 202 -15.91 -24.54 -5.64
C GLN A 202 -15.51 -25.69 -4.73
N GLU A 203 -14.39 -25.57 -4.00
CA GLU A 203 -13.83 -26.66 -3.17
C GLU A 203 -14.81 -27.11 -2.08
N ILE A 204 -15.48 -26.17 -1.40
CA ILE A 204 -16.42 -26.51 -0.33
C ILE A 204 -17.85 -26.74 -0.82
N GLN A 205 -18.10 -26.66 -2.13
CA GLN A 205 -19.40 -26.91 -2.75
C GLN A 205 -20.54 -26.10 -2.11
N ASN A 206 -20.28 -24.83 -1.81
CA ASN A 206 -21.23 -23.91 -1.16
C ASN A 206 -21.82 -24.39 0.19
N LYS A 207 -21.14 -25.29 0.92
CA LYS A 207 -21.59 -25.78 2.24
C LYS A 207 -21.60 -24.68 3.33
N LYS A 208 -20.77 -23.65 3.17
CA LYS A 208 -20.68 -22.46 4.01
C LYS A 208 -20.65 -21.22 3.12
N ALA A 209 -21.07 -20.08 3.67
CA ALA A 209 -20.93 -18.81 2.97
C ALA A 209 -19.44 -18.43 2.86
N ILE A 210 -18.96 -18.09 1.67
CA ILE A 210 -17.63 -17.49 1.48
C ILE A 210 -17.81 -15.98 1.44
N LYS A 211 -17.08 -15.26 2.29
CA LYS A 211 -17.01 -13.79 2.31
C LYS A 211 -15.56 -13.37 2.18
N SER A 212 -15.32 -12.27 1.50
CA SER A 212 -13.98 -11.72 1.31
C SER A 212 -13.90 -10.31 1.87
N TYR A 213 -12.75 -9.97 2.45
CA TYR A 213 -12.50 -8.67 3.07
C TYR A 213 -11.15 -8.14 2.62
N ILE A 214 -11.12 -6.84 2.36
CA ILE A 214 -9.88 -6.08 2.24
C ILE A 214 -9.54 -5.56 3.62
N PHE A 215 -8.35 -5.89 4.10
CA PHE A 215 -7.85 -5.47 5.39
C PHE A 215 -6.70 -4.47 5.24
N TYR A 216 -6.84 -3.28 5.82
CA TYR A 216 -5.76 -2.30 5.92
C TYR A 216 -5.42 -2.04 7.37
N LEU A 217 -4.13 -2.10 7.71
CA LEU A 217 -3.59 -1.36 8.84
C LEU A 217 -3.11 0.00 8.32
N GLN A 218 -3.95 1.02 8.45
CA GLN A 218 -3.69 2.39 8.01
C GLN A 218 -3.39 3.25 9.24
N ASP A 219 -2.14 3.72 9.36
CA ASP A 219 -1.66 4.37 10.58
C ASP A 219 -1.83 3.41 11.78
N ASP A 220 -2.68 3.73 12.76
CA ASP A 220 -3.07 2.87 13.89
C ASP A 220 -4.48 2.25 13.74
N ILE A 221 -5.12 2.42 12.59
CA ILE A 221 -6.50 2.00 12.35
C ILE A 221 -6.54 0.70 11.53
N TYR A 222 -7.21 -0.29 12.10
CA TYR A 222 -7.49 -1.58 11.49
C TYR A 222 -8.83 -1.47 10.75
N ARG A 223 -8.80 -1.54 9.41
CA ARG A 223 -9.99 -1.42 8.55
C ARG A 223 -10.29 -2.77 7.93
N PHE A 224 -11.52 -3.24 8.09
CA PHE A 224 -12.08 -4.37 7.36
C PHE A 224 -13.15 -3.86 6.42
N ILE A 225 -12.90 -3.94 5.13
CA ILE A 225 -13.82 -3.47 4.08
C ILE A 225 -14.34 -4.72 3.36
N PRO A 226 -15.65 -5.02 3.42
CA PRO A 226 -16.22 -6.13 2.67
C PRO A 226 -15.97 -5.97 1.17
N TYR A 227 -15.59 -7.06 0.52
CA TYR A 227 -15.50 -7.15 -0.93
C TYR A 227 -16.78 -7.80 -1.49
N ILE A 228 -17.31 -7.23 -2.57
CA ILE A 228 -18.47 -7.77 -3.28
C ILE A 228 -18.13 -7.96 -4.75
N TYR A 229 -18.50 -9.12 -5.29
CA TYR A 229 -18.49 -9.42 -6.72
C TYR A 229 -19.90 -9.74 -7.19
N ASP A 230 -20.40 -8.99 -8.16
CA ASP A 230 -21.79 -9.11 -8.66
C ASP A 230 -21.92 -10.05 -9.88
N GLY A 231 -20.83 -10.70 -10.29
CA GLY A 231 -20.75 -11.51 -11.51
C GLY A 231 -20.23 -10.77 -12.73
N VAL A 232 -20.04 -9.45 -12.63
CA VAL A 232 -19.57 -8.57 -13.71
C VAL A 232 -18.35 -7.79 -13.26
N ILE A 233 -18.43 -7.14 -12.09
CA ILE A 233 -17.37 -6.31 -11.49
C ILE A 233 -17.22 -6.61 -10.00
N GLY A 234 -16.03 -6.29 -9.49
CA GLY A 234 -15.76 -6.30 -8.06
C GLY A 234 -15.76 -4.87 -7.50
N TYR A 235 -16.23 -4.69 -6.27
CA TYR A 235 -16.15 -3.40 -5.57
C TYR A 235 -15.95 -3.57 -4.06
N ALA A 236 -15.46 -2.52 -3.41
CA ALA A 236 -15.28 -2.43 -1.97
C ALA A 236 -16.49 -1.75 -1.32
N ASP A 237 -17.13 -2.42 -0.37
CA ASP A 237 -18.30 -1.90 0.35
C ASP A 237 -17.88 -1.07 1.57
N HIS A 238 -17.59 0.20 1.32
CA HIS A 238 -17.21 1.14 2.36
C HIS A 238 -18.35 1.49 3.33
N GLU A 239 -19.60 1.30 2.95
CA GLU A 239 -20.75 1.62 3.82
C GLU A 239 -20.87 0.60 4.96
N ASN A 240 -20.43 -0.65 4.72
CA ASN A 240 -20.40 -1.71 5.73
C ASN A 240 -18.99 -2.00 6.29
N GLU A 241 -18.02 -1.11 6.05
CA GLU A 241 -16.68 -1.28 6.61
C GLU A 241 -16.70 -1.25 8.16
N LYS A 242 -15.78 -1.98 8.79
CA LYS A 242 -15.55 -1.92 10.23
C LYS A 242 -14.14 -1.40 10.48
N ALA A 243 -14.04 -0.32 11.24
CA ALA A 243 -12.77 0.27 11.63
C ALA A 243 -12.54 0.12 13.13
N PHE A 244 -11.31 -0.20 13.52
CA PHE A 244 -10.92 -0.37 14.91
C PHE A 244 -9.63 0.37 15.20
N LYS A 245 -9.48 0.84 16.44
CA LYS A 245 -8.22 1.33 16.98
C LYS A 245 -8.09 0.92 18.44
N PHE A 246 -6.87 0.89 18.96
CA PHE A 246 -6.67 0.70 20.39
C PHE A 246 -6.91 2.00 21.15
N LYS A 247 -7.41 1.87 22.38
CA LYS A 247 -7.54 3.01 23.29
C LYS A 247 -6.16 3.56 23.61
N GLU A 248 -5.99 4.86 23.39
CA GLU A 248 -4.80 5.60 23.75
C GLU A 248 -5.09 6.55 24.91
N LYS A 249 -4.06 6.94 25.66
CA LYS A 249 -4.19 8.01 26.65
C LYS A 249 -4.28 9.35 25.91
N SER A 250 -5.18 10.23 26.36
CA SER A 250 -5.18 11.61 25.90
C SER A 250 -3.87 12.28 26.29
N SER A 251 -3.32 13.07 25.36
CA SER A 251 -2.14 13.89 25.57
C SER A 251 -2.46 15.30 25.10
N ASP A 252 -2.23 16.30 25.94
CA ASP A 252 -2.46 17.73 25.65
C ASP A 252 -1.34 18.32 24.77
N PHE A 253 -0.82 17.53 23.83
CA PHE A 253 0.26 17.96 22.94
C PHE A 253 -0.26 18.87 21.84
N SER A 254 0.43 19.98 21.58
CA SER A 254 0.15 20.87 20.45
C SER A 254 1.40 21.07 19.60
N ILE A 255 1.27 20.87 18.29
CA ILE A 255 2.36 21.10 17.33
C ILE A 255 2.79 22.58 17.26
N TYR A 256 1.94 23.50 17.72
CA TYR A 256 2.20 24.94 17.75
C TYR A 256 3.21 25.36 18.82
N THR A 257 3.52 24.53 19.81
CA THR A 257 4.49 24.88 20.87
C THR A 257 5.94 24.60 20.47
N ILE A 258 6.17 23.94 19.32
CA ILE A 258 7.48 23.49 18.87
C ILE A 258 8.35 24.68 18.46
N GLN A 259 9.52 24.79 19.09
CA GLN A 259 10.51 25.83 18.81
C GLN A 259 11.39 25.45 17.62
N ILE A 260 11.84 26.47 16.87
CA ILE A 260 12.74 26.27 15.74
C ILE A 260 14.09 25.73 16.22
N ASN A 261 14.51 24.61 15.63
CA ASN A 261 15.82 24.01 15.79
C ASN A 261 16.21 23.28 14.50
N GLN A 262 17.21 23.83 13.80
CA GLN A 262 17.66 23.31 12.51
C GLN A 262 18.51 22.04 12.66
N ASN A 263 19.02 21.75 13.86
CA ASN A 263 19.88 20.58 14.10
C ASN A 263 19.10 19.27 14.16
N ASN A 264 17.77 19.31 14.24
CA ASN A 264 16.94 18.12 14.29
C ASN A 264 16.81 17.43 12.92
N VAL A 265 17.07 18.14 11.81
CA VAL A 265 16.97 17.61 10.45
C VAL A 265 18.34 17.50 9.78
N CYS A 266 18.45 16.70 8.72
CA CYS A 266 19.68 16.53 7.95
C CYS A 266 19.71 17.47 6.72
N LEU A 267 20.44 18.58 6.82
CA LEU A 267 20.55 19.56 5.73
C LEU A 267 21.31 19.04 4.49
N ASN A 268 22.09 17.97 4.62
CA ASN A 268 22.79 17.33 3.49
C ASN A 268 21.86 16.46 2.62
N THR A 269 20.58 16.36 2.98
CA THR A 269 19.58 15.65 2.22
C THR A 269 18.60 16.62 1.56
N PRO A 270 18.02 16.28 0.40
CA PRO A 270 17.01 17.13 -0.22
C PRO A 270 15.84 17.43 0.73
N PHE A 271 15.32 18.65 0.69
CA PHE A 271 14.09 19.01 1.41
C PHE A 271 12.95 18.04 1.06
N PRO A 272 12.01 17.71 1.96
CA PRO A 272 10.91 16.78 1.67
C PRO A 272 10.10 17.12 0.41
N GLN A 273 9.70 16.10 -0.36
CA GLN A 273 8.75 16.19 -1.49
C GLN A 273 7.86 14.93 -1.60
N ALA A 274 7.69 14.23 -0.50
CA ALA A 274 6.82 13.07 -0.42
C ALA A 274 5.57 13.45 0.38
N ASP A 275 4.45 13.65 -0.31
CA ASP A 275 3.24 14.22 0.31
C ASP A 275 2.56 13.27 1.31
N LYS A 276 2.65 11.95 1.09
CA LYS A 276 1.94 10.94 1.90
C LYS A 276 2.75 10.54 3.14
N PHE A 277 2.54 11.23 4.26
CA PHE A 277 3.27 10.93 5.50
C PHE A 277 2.97 9.54 6.07
N ASP A 278 1.74 9.04 5.92
CA ASP A 278 1.34 7.67 6.26
C ASP A 278 2.21 6.62 5.55
N THR A 279 2.57 6.88 4.29
CA THR A 279 3.48 6.01 3.54
C THR A 279 4.91 6.09 4.08
N ILE A 280 5.38 7.29 4.47
CA ILE A 280 6.70 7.47 5.12
C ILE A 280 6.76 6.69 6.43
N HIS A 281 5.72 6.78 7.26
CA HIS A 281 5.64 6.05 8.52
C HIS A 281 5.59 4.52 8.30
N SER A 282 4.81 4.06 7.32
CA SER A 282 4.75 2.64 6.96
C SER A 282 6.10 2.11 6.46
N MET A 283 6.85 2.90 5.68
CA MET A 283 8.22 2.57 5.26
C MET A 283 9.17 2.46 6.46
N PHE A 284 9.07 3.38 7.40
CA PHE A 284 9.89 3.38 8.60
C PHE A 284 9.71 2.11 9.43
N LEU A 285 8.46 1.67 9.62
CA LEU A 285 8.14 0.39 10.26
C LEU A 285 8.73 -0.80 9.50
N LEU A 286 8.53 -0.85 8.17
CA LEU A 286 9.04 -1.94 7.35
C LEU A 286 10.56 -2.06 7.41
N ILE A 287 11.29 -0.95 7.34
CA ILE A 287 12.76 -0.95 7.41
C ILE A 287 13.26 -1.62 8.69
N SER A 288 12.51 -1.52 9.80
CA SER A 288 12.92 -2.12 11.06
C SER A 288 12.93 -3.65 11.07
N GLU A 289 12.32 -4.29 10.09
CA GLU A 289 12.33 -5.76 9.93
C GLU A 289 13.53 -6.26 9.10
N HIS A 290 14.32 -5.34 8.54
CA HIS A 290 15.41 -5.68 7.66
C HIS A 290 16.71 -5.00 8.13
N PRO A 291 17.83 -5.73 8.18
CA PRO A 291 19.12 -5.11 8.54
C PRO A 291 19.61 -4.11 7.47
N CYS A 292 19.11 -4.22 6.24
CA CYS A 292 19.48 -3.44 5.07
C CYS A 292 18.22 -3.35 4.20
N MET A 293 17.78 -2.15 3.85
CA MET A 293 16.65 -1.98 2.94
C MET A 293 17.05 -1.11 1.73
N THR A 294 17.05 -1.70 0.55
CA THR A 294 17.36 -1.00 -0.72
C THR A 294 16.13 -0.26 -1.27
N LYS A 295 16.37 0.65 -2.23
CA LYS A 295 15.27 1.34 -2.96
C LYS A 295 14.39 0.36 -3.73
N ASP A 296 14.99 -0.65 -4.35
CA ASP A 296 14.28 -1.65 -5.15
C ASP A 296 13.36 -2.49 -4.26
N GLU A 297 13.81 -2.87 -3.06
CA GLU A 297 12.99 -3.60 -2.08
C GLU A 297 11.83 -2.75 -1.56
N LEU A 298 12.07 -1.46 -1.21
CA LEU A 298 10.98 -0.57 -0.80
C LEU A 298 9.95 -0.40 -1.91
N LYS A 299 10.40 -0.24 -3.15
CA LYS A 299 9.51 -0.11 -4.31
C LYS A 299 8.62 -1.33 -4.52
N LEU A 300 9.07 -2.53 -4.14
CA LEU A 300 8.25 -3.75 -4.23
C LEU A 300 7.13 -3.79 -3.20
N ASN A 301 7.27 -3.07 -2.08
CA ASN A 301 6.33 -3.06 -0.96
C ASN A 301 5.36 -1.87 -0.98
N PHE A 302 5.75 -0.77 -1.64
CA PHE A 302 4.96 0.45 -1.71
C PHE A 302 4.57 0.78 -3.15
N ASP A 303 3.31 1.17 -3.35
CA ASP A 303 2.78 1.57 -4.65
C ASP A 303 3.27 2.98 -5.02
N ILE A 304 4.55 3.05 -5.36
CA ILE A 304 5.26 4.29 -5.66
C ILE A 304 6.02 4.09 -6.96
N VAL A 305 5.70 4.93 -7.95
CA VAL A 305 6.40 4.94 -9.23
C VAL A 305 7.90 5.24 -9.06
N ASP A 306 8.73 4.72 -9.95
CA ASP A 306 10.21 4.78 -9.89
C ASP A 306 10.76 6.16 -9.55
N ARG A 307 10.18 7.22 -10.11
CA ARG A 307 10.63 8.60 -9.89
C ARG A 307 10.35 9.15 -8.49
N GLN A 308 9.44 8.53 -7.74
CA GLN A 308 8.97 9.02 -6.45
C GLN A 308 9.64 8.30 -5.28
N ILE A 309 10.18 7.09 -5.46
CA ILE A 309 10.82 6.34 -4.37
C ILE A 309 11.94 7.15 -3.71
N ASP A 310 12.69 7.90 -4.51
CA ASP A 310 13.74 8.80 -4.02
C ASP A 310 13.22 9.88 -3.07
N TYR A 311 12.00 10.38 -3.27
CA TYR A 311 11.43 11.39 -2.37
C TYR A 311 11.16 10.80 -1.00
N TYR A 312 10.57 9.60 -0.93
CA TYR A 312 10.28 8.94 0.34
C TYR A 312 11.57 8.46 1.03
N TYR A 313 12.48 7.88 0.26
CA TYR A 313 13.79 7.42 0.74
C TYR A 313 14.60 8.56 1.37
N ASN A 314 14.60 9.75 0.74
CA ASN A 314 15.33 10.90 1.27
C ASN A 314 14.65 11.50 2.51
N VAL A 315 13.34 11.39 2.67
CA VAL A 315 12.65 11.89 3.87
C VAL A 315 13.10 11.17 5.14
N LEU A 316 13.27 9.85 5.09
CA LEU A 316 13.72 9.08 6.25
C LEU A 316 15.12 9.51 6.72
N LYS A 317 16.00 9.88 5.77
CA LYS A 317 17.32 10.46 6.05
C LYS A 317 17.23 11.90 6.54
N TRP A 318 16.33 12.70 5.95
CA TRP A 318 16.08 14.09 6.35
C TRP A 318 15.61 14.19 7.79
N LEU A 319 14.74 13.27 8.22
CA LEU A 319 14.28 13.11 9.61
C LEU A 319 15.34 12.51 10.55
N LYS A 320 16.52 12.14 10.05
CA LYS A 320 17.58 11.41 10.77
C LYS A 320 17.12 10.07 11.38
N LEU A 321 16.03 9.48 10.89
CA LEU A 321 15.54 8.17 11.34
C LEU A 321 16.35 7.03 10.75
N CYS A 322 16.82 7.22 9.52
CA CYS A 322 17.68 6.28 8.82
C CYS A 322 18.94 6.98 8.29
N GLU A 323 19.98 6.19 8.07
CA GLU A 323 21.18 6.59 7.33
C GLU A 323 21.42 5.64 6.16
N GLU A 324 22.14 6.12 5.14
CA GLU A 324 22.44 5.32 3.95
C GLU A 324 23.85 4.73 4.05
N LYS A 325 23.94 3.40 4.01
CA LYS A 325 25.19 2.63 4.01
C LYS A 325 25.11 1.58 2.91
N ASN A 326 26.11 1.53 2.03
CA ASN A 326 26.15 0.58 0.90
C ASN A 326 24.86 0.54 0.06
N ASN A 327 24.27 1.71 -0.23
CA ASN A 327 22.99 1.89 -0.95
C ASN A 327 21.74 1.30 -0.24
N CYS A 328 21.83 0.99 1.05
CA CYS A 328 20.69 0.61 1.89
C CYS A 328 20.40 1.67 2.94
N LEU A 329 19.13 1.78 3.33
CA LEU A 329 18.75 2.42 4.59
C LEU A 329 18.98 1.44 5.75
N ILE A 330 19.56 1.98 6.81
CA ILE A 330 19.70 1.35 8.12
C ILE A 330 19.18 2.35 9.15
N LEU A 331 18.55 1.85 10.22
CA LEU A 331 18.07 2.70 11.31
C LEU A 331 19.23 3.41 12.03
N THR A 332 19.01 4.67 12.42
CA THR A 332 19.87 5.34 13.39
C THR A 332 19.40 5.03 14.81
N SER A 333 20.19 5.38 15.84
CA SER A 333 19.75 5.24 17.24
C SER A 333 18.47 6.03 17.54
N LEU A 334 18.24 7.16 16.85
CA LEU A 334 16.99 7.90 16.95
C LEU A 334 15.82 7.10 16.34
N GLY A 335 16.04 6.51 15.16
CA GLY A 335 15.06 5.65 14.52
C GLY A 335 14.70 4.44 15.39
N GLU A 336 15.68 3.74 15.92
CA GLU A 336 15.48 2.60 16.84
C GLU A 336 14.68 3.00 18.08
N HIS A 337 15.01 4.14 18.70
CA HIS A 337 14.28 4.65 19.86
C HIS A 337 12.81 4.96 19.54
N LEU A 338 12.53 5.67 18.44
CA LEU A 338 11.18 6.03 18.04
C LEU A 338 10.32 4.81 17.70
N LEU A 339 10.93 3.70 17.27
CA LEU A 339 10.23 2.44 17.01
C LEU A 339 9.81 1.71 18.30
N GLN A 340 10.33 2.09 19.47
CA GLN A 340 9.88 1.56 20.78
C GLN A 340 8.65 2.29 21.32
N LEU A 341 8.30 3.45 20.75
CA LEU A 341 7.16 4.25 21.17
C LEU A 341 5.87 3.74 20.53
N GLN A 342 4.73 4.01 21.19
CA GLN A 342 3.42 3.80 20.59
C GLN A 342 3.22 4.76 19.40
N PHE A 343 2.25 4.45 18.54
CA PHE A 343 2.00 5.21 17.31
C PHE A 343 1.89 6.72 17.57
N LYS A 344 1.00 7.15 18.46
CA LYS A 344 0.81 8.58 18.75
C LYS A 344 2.06 9.25 19.32
N ASP A 345 2.73 8.62 20.29
CA ASP A 345 3.97 9.15 20.89
C ASP A 345 5.10 9.26 19.86
N ARG A 346 5.22 8.28 18.96
CA ARG A 346 6.15 8.35 17.83
C ARG A 346 5.81 9.51 16.91
N VAL A 347 4.54 9.67 16.53
CA VAL A 347 4.11 10.77 15.65
C VAL A 347 4.40 12.12 16.32
N ILE A 348 4.25 12.24 17.65
CA ILE A 348 4.64 13.42 18.42
C ILE A 348 6.16 13.69 18.30
N GLU A 349 7.02 12.70 18.51
CA GLU A 349 8.47 12.87 18.40
C GLU A 349 8.89 13.24 16.96
N ILE A 350 8.25 12.64 15.95
CA ILE A 350 8.49 13.00 14.56
C ILE A 350 7.99 14.43 14.27
N ALA A 351 6.85 14.84 14.82
CA ALA A 351 6.33 16.20 14.68
C ALA A 351 7.31 17.24 15.26
N LYS A 352 7.95 16.94 16.41
CA LYS A 352 9.00 17.78 17.00
C LYS A 352 10.19 17.97 16.07
N ILE A 353 10.56 16.97 15.29
CA ILE A 353 11.62 17.07 14.27
C ILE A 353 11.15 17.90 13.07
N VAL A 354 9.96 17.60 12.54
CA VAL A 354 9.40 18.26 11.35
C VAL A 354 9.18 19.75 11.60
N PHE A 355 8.46 20.11 12.66
CA PHE A 355 8.05 21.50 12.91
C PHE A 355 9.11 22.33 13.64
N SER A 356 10.26 21.74 14.01
CA SER A 356 11.43 22.54 14.39
C SER A 356 12.16 23.09 13.16
N GLU A 357 11.88 22.59 11.96
CA GLU A 357 12.46 23.13 10.73
C GLU A 357 11.80 24.48 10.35
N PRO A 358 12.59 25.53 10.02
CA PRO A 358 12.08 26.88 9.79
C PRO A 358 10.95 27.04 8.76
N ILE A 359 10.99 26.33 7.62
CA ILE A 359 9.95 26.44 6.59
C ILE A 359 8.66 25.82 7.11
N PHE A 360 8.73 24.60 7.65
CA PHE A 360 7.57 23.93 8.26
C PHE A 360 6.96 24.76 9.40
N ASN A 361 7.80 25.27 10.31
CA ASN A 361 7.35 26.08 11.44
C ASN A 361 6.64 27.37 10.97
N ASN A 362 7.21 28.07 9.99
CA ASN A 362 6.62 29.30 9.47
C ASN A 362 5.27 29.04 8.81
N VAL A 363 5.17 28.00 7.97
CA VAL A 363 3.89 27.65 7.33
C VAL A 363 2.84 27.24 8.38
N LEU A 364 3.21 26.42 9.38
CA LEU A 364 2.31 26.01 10.45
C LEU A 364 1.70 27.23 11.19
N HIS A 365 2.49 28.26 11.43
CA HIS A 365 2.09 29.48 12.13
C HIS A 365 1.54 30.58 11.21
N ASN A 366 1.30 30.29 9.92
CA ASN A 366 0.88 31.28 8.91
C ASN A 366 1.82 32.51 8.83
N ARG A 367 3.13 32.29 9.03
CA ARG A 367 4.18 33.31 8.91
C ARG A 367 4.78 33.29 7.51
N GLU A 368 5.35 34.42 7.10
CA GLU A 368 6.03 34.53 5.81
C GLU A 368 7.25 33.58 5.73
N VAL A 369 7.32 32.78 4.65
CA VAL A 369 8.45 31.89 4.38
C VAL A 369 9.50 32.64 3.56
N LYS A 370 10.59 33.05 4.22
CA LYS A 370 11.72 33.69 3.53
C LYS A 370 12.34 32.76 2.49
N LEU A 371 12.44 33.20 1.23
CA LEU A 371 12.98 32.41 0.11
C LEU A 371 14.41 31.87 0.36
N GLN A 372 15.21 32.60 1.14
CA GLN A 372 16.56 32.19 1.53
C GLN A 372 16.60 30.87 2.32
N LEU A 373 15.50 30.48 2.97
CA LEU A 373 15.43 29.21 3.69
C LEU A 373 15.53 28.02 2.73
N PHE A 374 14.95 28.12 1.54
CA PHE A 374 15.02 27.06 0.52
C PHE A 374 16.41 26.93 -0.12
N GLN A 375 17.20 28.01 -0.14
CA GLN A 375 18.56 27.99 -0.68
C GLN A 375 19.48 27.03 0.10
N ARG A 376 19.20 26.81 1.40
CA ARG A 376 19.92 25.85 2.26
C ARG A 376 19.82 24.40 1.76
N TYR A 377 18.78 24.10 0.97
CA TYR A 377 18.54 22.80 0.36
C TYR A 377 18.83 22.80 -1.15
N ASN A 378 19.53 23.83 -1.66
CA ASN A 378 19.77 24.04 -3.09
C ASN A 378 18.47 24.09 -3.94
N VAL A 379 17.36 24.57 -3.35
CA VAL A 379 16.08 24.71 -4.03
C VAL A 379 15.92 26.16 -4.51
N ASN A 380 16.19 26.39 -5.80
CA ASN A 380 16.22 27.75 -6.38
C ASN A 380 14.99 28.10 -7.22
N SER A 381 14.43 27.13 -7.97
CA SER A 381 13.32 27.39 -8.90
C SER A 381 11.97 27.49 -8.21
N GLU A 382 11.17 28.46 -8.65
CA GLU A 382 9.87 28.76 -8.04
C GLU A 382 8.89 27.60 -8.13
N SER A 383 8.85 26.92 -9.28
CA SER A 383 8.05 25.71 -9.47
C SER A 383 8.44 24.57 -8.52
N THR A 384 9.71 24.48 -8.13
CA THR A 384 10.16 23.48 -7.14
C THR A 384 9.77 23.91 -5.74
N LYS A 385 9.90 25.19 -5.38
CA LYS A 385 9.47 25.71 -4.06
C LYS A 385 7.98 25.48 -3.83
N ASN A 386 7.14 25.80 -4.81
CA ASN A 386 5.69 25.57 -4.75
C ASN A 386 5.36 24.10 -4.49
N ARG A 387 6.08 23.19 -5.14
CA ARG A 387 5.92 21.75 -4.90
C ARG A 387 6.37 21.32 -3.50
N ARG A 388 7.45 21.92 -2.96
CA ARG A 388 7.86 21.67 -1.56
C ARG A 388 6.82 22.19 -0.57
N LEU A 389 6.23 23.36 -0.83
CA LEU A 389 5.15 23.91 0.00
C LEU A 389 3.89 23.05 -0.03
N GLN A 390 3.57 22.43 -1.17
CA GLN A 390 2.50 21.42 -1.23
C GLN A 390 2.76 20.27 -0.25
N THR A 391 3.98 19.73 -0.21
CA THR A 391 4.37 18.70 0.75
C THR A 391 4.25 19.19 2.20
N VAL A 392 4.71 20.42 2.49
CA VAL A 392 4.56 21.03 3.82
C VAL A 392 3.09 21.07 4.26
N ASN A 393 2.20 21.55 3.40
CA ASN A 393 0.77 21.63 3.69
C ASN A 393 0.12 20.25 3.87
N ALA A 394 0.53 19.27 3.05
CA ALA A 394 0.07 17.88 3.19
C ALA A 394 0.45 17.30 4.55
N TRP A 395 1.69 17.53 5.00
CA TRP A 395 2.17 17.06 6.30
C TRP A 395 1.49 17.78 7.45
N ILE A 396 1.32 19.11 7.40
CA ILE A 396 0.57 19.86 8.42
C ILE A 396 -0.84 19.26 8.56
N SER A 397 -1.52 18.99 7.44
CA SER A 397 -2.85 18.40 7.45
C SER A 397 -2.86 17.00 8.07
N TYR A 398 -1.85 16.18 7.78
CA TYR A 398 -1.67 14.86 8.36
C TYR A 398 -1.47 14.92 9.88
N PHE A 399 -0.50 15.71 10.36
CA PHE A 399 -0.19 15.80 11.79
C PHE A 399 -1.35 16.36 12.60
N LYS A 400 -2.07 17.37 12.08
CA LYS A 400 -3.29 17.89 12.72
C LYS A 400 -4.38 16.82 12.85
N ASN A 401 -4.59 16.05 11.79
CA ASN A 401 -5.60 14.98 11.78
C ASN A 401 -5.33 13.90 12.84
N ILE A 402 -4.06 13.62 13.17
CA ILE A 402 -3.69 12.57 14.14
C ILE A 402 -3.56 13.13 15.56
N LEU A 403 -2.99 14.33 15.71
CA LEU A 403 -2.59 14.84 17.03
C LEU A 403 -3.60 15.82 17.65
N GLU A 404 -4.44 16.48 16.86
CA GLU A 404 -5.37 17.52 17.34
C GLU A 404 -6.86 17.09 17.32
N LYS A 405 -7.16 15.84 16.97
CA LYS A 405 -8.52 15.29 16.92
C LYS A 405 -8.99 14.62 18.21
#